data_AF-A0A450XWU0-F1
#
_entry.id   AF-A0A450XWU0-F1
#
_cell.length_a   1.000
_cell.length_b   1.000
_cell.length_c   1.000
_cell.angle_alpha   90.00
_cell.angle_beta   90.00
_cell.angle_gamma   90.00
#
_symmetry.space_group_name_H-M   'P 1'
#
loop_
_entity.id
_entity.type
_entity.pdbx_description
1 polymer ?
#
loop_
_entity_poly.entity_id
_entity_poly.type
_entity_poly.pdbx_seq_one_letter_code
_entity_poly.pdbx_strand_id
1 'polypeptide(L)'
;MASGRVANWGRWFPFRSKVKVGTLFEMPDKVARQAVENDAHVIGRGAKDPGHKTLLQELVKELKGLDREDTMVVVGGVIPLQDYEYLYSHGASAIFGPGTVIPVVARKVIAELDRRHGA
;
A
#
# COMPACT_ATOMS: atom_id res chain seq x y z
N MET A 1 30.47 5.72 35.94
CA MET A 1 29.03 5.77 35.65
C MET A 1 28.87 5.96 34.15
N ALA A 2 28.40 4.95 33.42
CA ALA A 2 28.32 4.97 31.96
C ALA A 2 27.02 5.67 31.51
N SER A 3 27.13 6.81 30.82
CA SER A 3 25.99 7.49 30.21
C SER A 3 25.57 6.73 28.95
N GLY A 4 24.40 6.09 29.00
CA GLY A 4 23.83 5.37 27.87
C GLY A 4 23.57 6.31 26.68
N ARG A 5 24.25 6.05 25.56
CA ARG A 5 23.89 6.64 24.28
C ARG A 5 22.64 5.92 23.77
N VAL A 6 21.52 6.64 23.71
CA VAL A 6 20.32 6.22 22.98
C VAL A 6 20.69 6.16 21.51
N ALA A 7 20.74 4.96 20.93
CA ALA A 7 20.90 4.82 19.49
C ALA A 7 19.65 5.39 18.82
N ASN A 8 19.81 6.50 18.10
CA ASN A 8 18.75 7.04 17.25
C ASN A 8 18.70 6.20 15.97
N TRP A 9 17.84 5.17 15.99
CA TRP A 9 17.63 4.22 14.90
C TRP A 9 17.10 4.86 13.60
N GLY A 10 16.70 6.14 13.60
CA GLY A 10 16.13 6.84 12.46
C GLY A 10 17.10 7.24 11.34
N ARG A 11 18.42 6.97 11.48
CA ARG A 11 19.44 7.38 10.50
C ARG A 11 19.78 6.31 9.44
N TRP A 12 19.36 5.06 9.65
CA TRP A 12 19.79 3.92 8.81
C TRP A 12 18.73 3.36 7.86
N PHE A 13 17.47 3.80 7.96
CA PHE A 13 16.44 3.49 6.97
C PHE A 13 16.26 4.69 6.03
N PRO A 14 16.59 4.56 4.73
CA PRO A 14 16.52 5.68 3.78
C PRO A 14 15.09 6.18 3.55
N PHE A 15 14.09 5.38 3.93
CA PHE A 15 12.69 5.74 3.90
C PHE A 15 12.18 5.67 5.35
N ARG A 16 11.82 6.81 5.95
CA ARG A 16 11.28 6.90 7.32
C ARG A 16 9.87 6.28 7.48
N SER A 17 9.45 5.42 6.55
CA SER A 17 8.14 4.79 6.55
C SER A 17 8.07 3.64 7.55
N LYS A 18 6.99 3.60 8.35
CA LYS A 18 6.66 2.44 9.18
C LYS A 18 5.91 1.44 8.31
N VAL A 19 6.50 0.27 8.08
CA VAL A 19 5.87 -0.81 7.32
C VAL A 19 5.26 -1.80 8.29
N LYS A 20 3.94 -2.06 8.15
CA LYS A 20 3.25 -3.17 8.79
C LYS A 20 2.92 -4.20 7.71
N VAL A 21 3.33 -5.44 7.94
CA VAL A 21 3.07 -6.55 7.01
C VAL A 21 1.84 -7.29 7.52
N GLY A 22 0.81 -7.37 6.69
CA GLY A 22 -0.43 -8.09 7.00
C GLY A 22 -0.23 -9.61 7.02
N THR A 23 -1.24 -10.32 7.51
CA THR A 23 -1.24 -11.78 7.53
C THR A 23 -1.59 -12.33 6.14
N LEU A 24 -1.12 -13.53 5.80
CA LEU A 24 -1.50 -14.17 4.53
C LEU A 24 -3.01 -14.45 4.50
N PHE A 25 -3.65 -14.16 3.36
CA PHE A 25 -5.06 -14.46 3.06
C PHE A 25 -6.09 -13.74 3.95
N GLU A 26 -5.78 -12.51 4.38
CA GLU A 26 -6.75 -11.66 5.06
C GLU A 26 -7.87 -11.20 4.12
N MET A 27 -9.10 -11.18 4.65
CA MET A 27 -10.27 -10.68 3.93
C MET A 27 -10.22 -9.16 3.79
N PRO A 28 -10.78 -8.57 2.72
CA PRO A 28 -10.71 -7.14 2.47
C PRO A 28 -11.23 -6.25 3.62
N ASP A 29 -12.26 -6.70 4.35
CA ASP A 29 -12.82 -6.00 5.52
C ASP A 29 -11.80 -5.89 6.66
N LYS A 30 -11.06 -6.97 6.92
CA LYS A 30 -10.02 -7.00 7.95
C LYS A 30 -8.84 -6.12 7.56
N VAL A 31 -8.41 -6.19 6.31
CA VAL A 31 -7.32 -5.36 5.78
C VAL A 31 -7.70 -3.87 5.87
N ALA A 32 -8.94 -3.51 5.51
CA ALA A 32 -9.43 -2.15 5.61
C ALA A 32 -9.42 -1.65 7.06
N ARG A 33 -9.96 -2.42 8.01
CA ARG A 33 -9.93 -2.05 9.44
C ARG A 33 -8.53 -1.89 9.97
N GLN A 34 -7.63 -2.83 9.67
CA GLN A 34 -6.22 -2.72 10.06
C GLN A 34 -5.57 -1.48 9.46
N ALA A 35 -5.88 -1.12 8.21
CA ALA A 35 -5.36 0.10 7.61
C ALA A 35 -5.81 1.34 8.38
N VAL A 36 -7.09 1.41 8.77
CA VAL A 36 -7.65 2.51 9.57
C VAL A 36 -7.01 2.56 10.97
N GLU A 37 -6.99 1.44 11.68
CA GLU A 37 -6.44 1.32 13.05
C GLU A 37 -4.95 1.72 13.10
N ASN A 38 -4.22 1.45 12.02
CA ASN A 38 -2.79 1.74 11.92
C ASN A 38 -2.48 3.11 11.32
N ASP A 39 -3.50 3.87 10.94
CA ASP A 39 -3.39 5.12 10.18
C ASP A 39 -2.50 4.97 8.92
N ALA A 40 -2.79 3.90 8.17
CA ALA A 40 -2.02 3.57 6.97
C ALA A 40 -2.34 4.54 5.84
N HIS A 41 -1.29 5.10 5.24
CA HIS A 41 -1.42 5.99 4.10
C HIS A 41 -1.47 5.22 2.77
N VAL A 42 -0.88 4.01 2.76
CA VAL A 42 -0.74 3.15 1.58
C VAL A 42 -0.96 1.69 1.98
N ILE A 43 -1.79 0.98 1.22
CA ILE A 43 -1.98 -0.47 1.29
C ILE A 43 -1.36 -1.10 0.05
N GLY A 44 -0.41 -2.01 0.24
CA GLY A 44 0.17 -2.82 -0.83
C GLY A 44 -0.52 -4.17 -0.94
N ARG A 45 -1.22 -4.43 -2.05
CA ARG A 45 -1.86 -5.70 -2.33
C ARG A 45 -1.08 -6.51 -3.37
N GLY A 46 -0.66 -7.71 -2.99
CA GLY A 46 -0.16 -8.71 -3.93
C GLY A 46 -1.29 -9.35 -4.73
N ALA A 47 -1.13 -9.42 -6.05
CA ALA A 47 -2.01 -10.06 -7.01
C ALA A 47 -1.23 -11.14 -7.77
N LYS A 48 -1.49 -12.40 -7.44
CA LYS A 48 -0.96 -13.57 -8.18
C LYS A 48 -2.08 -14.42 -8.77
N ASP A 49 -3.31 -14.08 -8.42
CA ASP A 49 -4.53 -14.84 -8.66
C ASP A 49 -5.53 -14.06 -9.54
N PRO A 50 -6.52 -14.75 -10.14
CA PRO A 50 -7.57 -14.13 -10.94
C PRO A 50 -8.44 -13.14 -10.14
N GLY A 51 -8.41 -13.21 -8.80
CA GLY A 51 -9.20 -12.37 -7.89
C GLY A 51 -8.70 -10.92 -7.75
N HIS A 52 -7.72 -10.48 -8.55
CA HIS A 52 -7.20 -9.11 -8.48
C HIS A 52 -8.26 -8.03 -8.73
N LYS A 53 -9.27 -8.31 -9.56
CA LYS A 53 -10.40 -7.41 -9.81
C LYS A 53 -11.36 -7.32 -8.63
N THR A 54 -11.96 -8.45 -8.24
CA THR A 54 -13.02 -8.51 -7.23
C THR A 54 -12.57 -8.00 -5.86
N LEU A 55 -11.44 -8.52 -5.37
CA LEU A 55 -10.93 -8.16 -4.04
C LEU A 55 -10.45 -6.70 -3.97
N LEU A 56 -10.09 -6.07 -5.11
CA LEU A 56 -9.75 -4.64 -5.11
C LEU A 56 -11.01 -3.81 -4.88
N GLN A 57 -12.08 -4.13 -5.61
CA GLN A 57 -13.36 -3.45 -5.46
C GLN A 57 -13.90 -3.60 -4.04
N GLU A 58 -13.82 -4.82 -3.48
CA GLU A 58 -14.23 -5.07 -2.09
C GLU A 58 -13.40 -4.25 -1.11
N LEU A 59 -12.07 -4.24 -1.24
CA LEU A 59 -11.21 -3.45 -0.36
C LEU A 59 -11.53 -1.95 -0.43
N VAL A 60 -11.66 -1.40 -1.64
CA VAL A 60 -11.99 0.01 -1.86
C VAL A 60 -13.37 0.36 -1.29
N LYS A 61 -14.34 -0.55 -1.44
CA LYS A 61 -15.67 -0.40 -0.85
C LYS A 61 -15.62 -0.38 0.68
N GLU A 62 -14.85 -1.27 1.30
CA GLU A 62 -14.69 -1.31 2.76
C GLU A 62 -13.98 -0.05 3.27
N LEU A 63 -12.92 0.42 2.60
CA LEU A 63 -12.26 1.68 2.96
C LEU A 63 -13.20 2.88 2.86
N LYS A 64 -14.04 2.93 1.82
CA LYS A 64 -15.10 3.93 1.66
C LYS A 64 -16.12 3.86 2.79
N GLY A 65 -16.51 2.66 3.22
CA GLY A 65 -17.40 2.46 4.36
C GLY A 65 -16.81 2.91 5.71
N LEU A 66 -15.48 2.98 5.80
CA LEU A 66 -14.74 3.42 6.98
C LEU A 66 -14.24 4.87 6.89
N ASP A 67 -14.71 5.65 5.91
CA ASP A 67 -14.31 7.05 5.66
C ASP A 67 -12.79 7.22 5.45
N ARG A 68 -12.14 6.21 4.84
CA ARG A 68 -10.69 6.21 4.54
C ARG A 68 -10.38 6.11 3.05
N GLU A 69 -11.15 6.85 2.24
CA GLU A 69 -10.90 6.99 0.79
C GLU A 69 -9.57 7.71 0.47
N ASP A 70 -8.97 8.36 1.48
CA ASP A 70 -7.65 9.01 1.45
C ASP A 70 -6.48 8.01 1.35
N THR A 71 -6.72 6.76 1.75
CA THR A 71 -5.72 5.69 1.77
C THR A 71 -5.47 5.17 0.36
N MET A 72 -4.22 5.20 -0.08
CA MET A 72 -3.84 4.72 -1.42
C MET A 72 -3.78 3.19 -1.47
N VAL A 73 -4.40 2.57 -2.48
CA VAL A 73 -4.24 1.13 -2.74
C VAL A 73 -3.27 0.90 -3.89
N VAL A 74 -2.15 0.23 -3.64
CA VAL A 74 -1.14 -0.14 -4.63
C VAL A 74 -1.25 -1.63 -4.92
N VAL A 75 -1.31 -2.01 -6.19
CA VAL A 75 -1.42 -3.42 -6.60
C VAL A 75 -0.11 -3.88 -7.22
N GLY A 76 0.43 -5.01 -6.78
CA GLY A 76 1.68 -5.57 -7.32
C GLY A 76 1.56 -7.05 -7.63
N GLY A 77 2.32 -7.55 -8.61
CA GLY A 77 2.36 -8.97 -8.95
C GLY A 77 2.16 -9.24 -10.43
N VAL A 78 1.62 -10.41 -10.77
CA VAL A 78 1.44 -10.86 -12.16
C VAL A 78 0.02 -10.52 -12.60
N ILE A 79 -0.14 -9.33 -13.19
CA ILE A 79 -1.43 -8.79 -13.62
C ILE A 79 -1.40 -8.65 -15.16
N PRO A 80 -2.40 -9.15 -15.90
CA PRO A 80 -2.51 -8.94 -17.34
C PRO A 80 -2.63 -7.44 -17.67
N LEU A 81 -1.93 -6.95 -18.69
CA LEU A 81 -1.95 -5.52 -19.06
C LEU A 81 -3.36 -5.00 -19.37
N GLN A 82 -4.20 -5.84 -19.98
CA GLN A 82 -5.60 -5.54 -20.28
C GLN A 82 -6.45 -5.20 -19.03
N ASP A 83 -6.02 -5.64 -17.86
CA ASP A 83 -6.74 -5.43 -16.60
C ASP A 83 -6.30 -4.15 -15.89
N TYR A 84 -5.27 -3.44 -16.37
CA TYR A 84 -4.71 -2.27 -15.71
C TYR A 84 -5.71 -1.12 -15.67
N GLU A 85 -6.34 -0.82 -16.80
CA GLU A 85 -7.33 0.27 -16.90
C GLU A 85 -8.53 0.00 -15.97
N TYR A 86 -8.94 -1.26 -15.89
CA TYR A 86 -9.97 -1.69 -14.95
C TYR A 86 -9.52 -1.46 -13.51
N LEU A 87 -8.30 -1.84 -13.13
CA LEU A 87 -7.83 -1.67 -11.76
C LEU A 87 -7.70 -0.18 -11.39
N TYR A 88 -7.18 0.67 -12.29
CA TYR A 88 -7.09 2.11 -12.06
C TYR A 88 -8.47 2.76 -11.86
N SER A 89 -9.44 2.44 -12.74
CA SER A 89 -10.81 2.96 -12.62
C SER A 89 -11.54 2.50 -11.35
N HIS A 90 -11.07 1.42 -10.71
CA HIS A 90 -11.65 0.86 -9.49
C HIS A 90 -10.82 1.10 -8.23
N GLY A 91 -9.92 2.09 -8.25
CA GLY A 91 -9.26 2.59 -7.03
C GLY A 91 -7.80 2.15 -6.83
N ALA A 92 -7.20 1.43 -7.78
CA ALA A 92 -5.75 1.25 -7.77
C ALA A 92 -5.06 2.59 -8.02
N SER A 93 -4.14 2.97 -7.13
CA SER A 93 -3.34 4.19 -7.22
C SER A 93 -2.04 3.99 -8.01
N ALA A 94 -1.48 2.78 -7.96
CA ALA A 94 -0.34 2.38 -8.77
C ALA A 94 -0.35 0.86 -8.97
N ILE A 95 0.16 0.41 -10.12
CA ILE A 95 0.30 -1.01 -10.45
C ILE A 95 1.77 -1.33 -10.74
N PHE A 96 2.29 -2.38 -10.10
CA PHE A 96 3.68 -2.83 -10.24
C PHE A 96 3.74 -4.28 -10.72
N GLY A 97 4.06 -4.46 -12.00
CA GLY A 97 4.20 -5.76 -12.65
C GLY A 97 5.45 -6.54 -12.22
N PRO A 98 5.62 -7.79 -12.72
CA PRO A 98 6.78 -8.62 -12.42
C PRO A 98 8.07 -7.96 -12.91
N GLY A 99 9.15 -8.14 -12.14
CA GLY A 99 10.47 -7.57 -12.46
C GLY A 99 10.65 -6.10 -12.09
N THR A 100 9.65 -5.44 -11.49
CA THR A 100 9.80 -4.06 -11.02
C THR A 100 10.81 -3.98 -9.87
N VAL A 101 11.81 -3.10 -10.00
CA VAL A 101 12.87 -2.89 -9.00
C VAL A 101 12.32 -2.13 -7.79
N ILE A 102 12.51 -2.67 -6.58
CA ILE A 102 11.93 -2.16 -5.33
C ILE A 102 12.23 -0.65 -5.10
N PRO A 103 13.47 -0.15 -5.25
CA PRO A 103 13.74 1.29 -5.17
C PRO A 103 12.89 2.16 -6.11
N VAL A 104 12.54 1.66 -7.30
CA VAL A 104 11.69 2.38 -8.26
C VAL A 104 10.25 2.44 -7.75
N VAL A 105 9.75 1.33 -7.20
CA VAL A 105 8.44 1.25 -6.55
C VAL A 105 8.34 2.27 -5.42
N ALA A 106 9.31 2.23 -4.48
CA ALA A 106 9.32 3.11 -3.31
C ALA A 106 9.27 4.59 -3.71
N ARG A 107 10.11 5.02 -4.66
CA ARG A 107 10.10 6.40 -5.17
C ARG A 107 8.76 6.80 -5.77
N LYS A 108 8.15 5.93 -6.58
CA LYS A 108 6.85 6.20 -7.21
C LYS A 108 5.73 6.32 -6.17
N VAL A 109 5.70 5.42 -5.19
CA VAL A 109 4.70 5.46 -4.12
C VAL A 109 4.84 6.72 -3.27
N ILE A 110 6.06 7.10 -2.90
CA ILE A 110 6.31 8.33 -2.13
C ILE A 110 5.90 9.56 -2.94
N ALA A 111 6.31 9.65 -4.21
CA ALA A 111 5.95 10.79 -5.05
C ALA A 111 4.42 10.93 -5.24
N GLU A 112 3.70 9.81 -5.37
CA GLU A 112 2.23 9.83 -5.46
C GLU A 112 1.57 10.18 -4.12
N LEU A 113 2.15 9.75 -3.01
CA LEU A 113 1.69 10.12 -1.67
C LEU A 113 1.85 11.62 -1.44
N ASP A 114 3.03 12.17 -1.75
CA ASP A 114 3.32 13.61 -1.66
C ASP A 114 2.38 14.42 -2.56
N ARG A 115 2.03 13.91 -3.76
CA ARG A 115 1.07 14.58 -4.65
C ARG A 115 -0.35 14.66 -4.07
N ARG A 116 -0.76 13.70 -3.24
CA ARG A 116 -2.11 13.62 -2.66
C ARG A 116 -2.21 14.34 -1.32
N HIS A 117 -1.16 14.26 -0.51
CA HIS A 117 -1.16 14.67 0.89
C HIS A 117 -0.15 15.78 1.21
N GLY A 118 0.75 16.10 0.28
CA GLY A 118 1.69 17.19 0.40
C GLY A 118 1.03 18.52 0.03
N ALA A 119 0.63 19.26 1.07
CA ALA A 119 0.51 20.72 1.05
C ALA A 119 1.70 21.32 1.80
#